data_AF-A0A8X6GEW0-F1
#
_entry.id   AF-A0A8X6GEW0-F1
#
_cell.length_a   1.000
_cell.length_b   1.000
_cell.length_c   1.000
_cell.angle_alpha   90.00
_cell.angle_beta   90.00
_cell.angle_gamma   90.00
#
_symmetry.space_group_name_H-M   'P 1'
#
loop_
_entity.id
_entity.type
_entity.pdbx_description
1 polymer ?
#
loop_
_entity_poly.entity_id
_entity_poly.type
_entity_poly.pdbx_seq_one_letter_code
_entity_poly.pdbx_strand_id
1 'polypeptide(L)'
;MGGVDKLDWNVQKYRIKIRGKKWYFPIFTNAVDVALVNAHTIYCIANGKMPLLNFRREVARFYLNLHSVSERKNCGRPSYSVSSQKRIPEDLRKNPQGHYLERTLDGKQRKCAVCKKNVRKQCVM
;
A
#
# COMPACT_ATOMS: atom_id res chain seq x y z
N MET A 1 20.97 18.85 32.48
CA MET A 1 19.58 18.95 32.00
C MET A 1 19.59 18.99 30.47
N GLY A 2 19.47 17.86 29.77
CA GLY A 2 19.55 17.87 28.30
C GLY A 2 19.04 16.61 27.59
N GLY A 3 18.52 15.64 28.35
CA GLY A 3 17.91 14.44 27.77
C GLY A 3 16.60 14.75 27.04
N VAL A 4 15.78 15.63 27.63
CA VAL A 4 14.49 16.07 27.05
C VAL A 4 14.72 16.90 25.80
N ASP A 5 15.61 17.89 25.84
CA ASP A 5 15.92 18.74 24.67
C ASP A 5 16.46 17.91 23.49
N LYS A 6 17.27 16.89 23.79
CA LYS A 6 17.80 15.98 22.78
C LYS A 6 16.71 15.10 22.17
N LEU A 7 15.75 14.63 22.96
CA LEU A 7 14.59 13.90 22.48
C LEU A 7 13.77 14.79 21.54
N ASP A 8 13.42 15.99 21.98
CA ASP A 8 12.61 16.94 21.20
C ASP A 8 13.30 17.32 19.89
N TRP A 9 14.62 17.55 19.91
CA TRP A 9 15.39 17.80 18.70
C TRP A 9 15.36 16.62 17.73
N ASN A 10 15.51 15.39 18.22
CA ASN A 10 15.47 14.20 17.38
C ASN A 10 14.08 13.94 16.79
N VAL A 11 13.02 14.14 17.57
CA VAL A 11 11.63 14.05 17.11
C VAL A 11 11.37 15.10 16.02
N GLN A 12 11.83 16.33 16.22
CA GLN A 12 11.58 17.43 15.30
C GLN A 12 12.23 17.21 13.91
N LYS A 13 13.35 16.49 13.81
CA LYS A 13 14.02 16.22 12.52
C LYS A 13 13.16 15.47 11.51
N TYR A 14 12.41 14.48 11.97
CA TYR A 14 11.64 13.57 11.09
C TYR A 14 10.15 13.49 11.46
N ARG A 15 9.64 14.52 12.13
CA ARG A 15 8.25 14.58 12.62
C ARG A 15 7.22 14.19 11.55
N ILE A 16 6.24 13.39 11.93
CA ILE A 16 5.10 13.04 11.07
C ILE A 16 4.32 14.32 10.73
N LYS A 17 4.26 14.67 9.44
CA LYS A 17 3.57 15.88 8.94
C LYS A 17 2.09 15.67 8.60
N ILE A 18 1.52 14.52 8.97
CA ILE A 18 0.12 14.19 8.67
C ILE A 18 -0.77 15.04 9.58
N ARG A 19 -1.72 15.77 8.98
CA ARG A 19 -2.74 16.54 9.71
C ARG A 19 -4.04 15.76 9.79
N GLY A 20 -4.39 15.33 11.00
CA GLY A 20 -5.70 14.76 11.29
C GLY A 20 -6.70 15.85 11.68
N LYS A 21 -7.98 15.64 11.38
CA LYS A 21 -9.07 16.56 11.77
C LYS A 21 -9.39 16.50 13.27
N LYS A 22 -9.04 15.38 13.91
CA LYS A 22 -9.37 15.12 15.32
C LYS A 22 -8.27 15.70 16.22
N TRP A 23 -8.67 16.34 17.31
CA TRP A 23 -7.76 17.01 18.25
C TRP A 23 -6.68 16.10 18.84
N TYR A 24 -6.96 14.80 18.98
CA TYR A 24 -6.02 13.83 19.54
C TYR A 24 -4.99 13.32 18.52
N PHE A 25 -5.19 13.56 17.23
CA PHE A 25 -4.32 13.00 16.18
C PHE A 25 -2.87 13.51 16.26
N PRO A 26 -2.61 14.80 16.54
CA PRO A 26 -1.27 15.29 16.84
C PRO A 26 -0.62 14.60 18.05
N ILE A 27 -1.39 14.26 19.08
CA ILE A 27 -0.88 13.56 20.28
C ILE A 27 -0.46 12.14 19.91
N PHE A 28 -1.31 11.43 19.18
CA PHE A 28 -1.03 10.07 18.71
C PHE A 28 0.22 10.01 17.81
N THR A 29 0.31 10.89 16.82
CA THR A 29 1.47 10.93 15.91
C THR A 29 2.75 11.31 16.65
N ASN A 30 2.68 12.22 17.62
CA ASN A 30 3.82 12.55 18.49
C ASN A 30 4.27 11.34 19.32
N ALA A 31 3.34 10.55 19.86
CA ALA A 31 3.68 9.34 20.61
C ALA A 31 4.41 8.31 19.74
N VAL A 32 4.01 8.16 18.47
CA VAL A 32 4.71 7.29 17.51
C VAL A 32 6.13 7.79 17.21
N ASP A 33 6.31 9.09 16.97
CA ASP A 33 7.65 9.65 16.74
C ASP A 33 8.57 9.49 17.97
N VAL A 34 8.05 9.71 19.19
CA VAL A 34 8.81 9.51 20.44
C VAL A 34 9.18 8.03 20.62
N ALA A 35 8.25 7.11 20.39
CA ALA A 35 8.52 5.67 20.47
C ALA A 35 9.63 5.24 19.49
N LEU A 36 9.60 5.77 18.27
CA LEU A 36 10.63 5.51 17.25
C LEU A 36 12.01 6.02 17.69
N VAL A 37 12.10 7.24 18.23
CA VAL A 37 13.38 7.82 18.71
C VAL A 37 13.91 7.06 19.92
N ASN A 38 13.05 6.62 20.82
CA ASN A 38 13.44 5.78 21.95
C ASN A 38 13.95 4.41 21.49
N ALA A 39 13.25 3.76 20.56
CA ALA A 39 13.68 2.49 19.96
C ALA A 39 15.03 2.64 19.23
N HIS A 40 15.24 3.76 18.52
CA HIS A 40 16.52 4.08 17.89
C HIS A 40 17.66 4.24 18.91
N THR A 41 17.37 4.87 20.05
CA THR A 41 18.35 5.04 21.14
C THR A 41 18.74 3.69 21.73
N ILE A 42 17.76 2.82 22.01
CA ILE A 42 17.99 1.45 22.50
C ILE A 42 18.79 0.65 21.47
N TYR A 43 18.44 0.73 20.19
CA TYR A 43 19.18 0.09 19.11
C TYR A 43 20.64 0.54 19.07
N CYS A 44 20.90 1.85 19.21
CA CYS A 44 22.26 2.39 19.20
C CYS A 44 23.10 1.92 20.39
N ILE A 45 22.47 1.69 21.54
CA ILE A 45 23.13 1.13 22.73
C ILE A 45 23.48 -0.34 22.51
N ALA A 46 22.60 -1.13 21.88
CA ALA A 46 22.77 -2.57 21.72
C ALA A 46 23.61 -2.99 20.51
N ASN A 47 23.39 -2.36 19.34
CA ASN A 47 23.89 -2.84 18.04
C ASN A 47 24.86 -1.86 17.35
N GLY A 48 25.17 -0.72 17.98
CA GLY A 48 26.07 0.30 17.43
C GLY A 48 25.36 1.47 16.74
N LYS A 49 26.15 2.47 16.34
CA LYS A 49 25.61 3.77 15.87
C LYS A 49 25.02 3.64 14.45
N MET A 50 23.71 3.86 14.33
CA MET A 50 23.02 4.01 13.05
C MET A 50 22.38 5.40 12.94
N PRO A 51 22.40 6.06 11.76
CA PRO A 51 21.65 7.29 11.56
C PRO A 51 20.14 7.09 11.75
N LEU A 52 19.48 8.02 12.47
CA LEU A 52 18.04 7.95 12.79
C LEU A 52 17.15 7.78 11.55
N LEU A 53 17.51 8.41 10.41
CA LEU A 53 16.78 8.28 9.15
C LEU A 53 16.82 6.85 8.59
N ASN A 54 17.98 6.20 8.65
CA ASN A 54 18.14 4.84 8.16
C ASN A 54 17.37 3.87 9.04
N PHE A 55 17.45 4.04 10.36
CA PHE A 55 16.65 3.25 11.30
C PHE A 55 15.16 3.37 11.02
N ARG A 56 14.65 4.61 10.85
CA ARG A 56 13.24 4.86 10.49
C ARG A 56 12.85 4.16 9.19
N ARG A 57 13.73 4.17 8.18
CA ARG A 57 13.49 3.53 6.89
C ARG A 57 13.38 2.02 7.03
N GLU A 58 14.28 1.39 7.78
CA GLU A 58 14.23 -0.06 8.02
C GLU A 58 12.98 -0.48 8.79
N VAL A 59 12.59 0.29 9.83
CA VAL A 59 11.32 0.08 10.55
C VAL A 59 10.14 0.16 9.58
N ALA A 60 10.08 1.19 8.72
CA ALA A 60 9.01 1.33 7.74
C ALA A 60 8.97 0.17 6.74
N ARG A 61 10.14 -0.26 6.22
CA ARG A 61 10.25 -1.42 5.31
C ARG A 61 9.77 -2.70 5.97
N PHE A 62 10.18 -2.94 7.21
CA PHE A 62 9.74 -4.09 8.00
C PHE A 62 8.21 -4.14 8.11
N TYR A 63 7.58 -3.04 8.51
CA TYR A 63 6.11 -2.98 8.62
C TYR A 63 5.39 -3.10 7.26
N LEU A 64 5.97 -2.57 6.18
CA LEU A 64 5.41 -2.72 4.83
C LEU A 64 5.53 -4.15 4.29
N ASN A 65 6.56 -4.89 4.71
CA ASN A 65 6.78 -6.28 4.31
C ASN A 65 5.95 -7.28 5.14
N LEU A 66 5.30 -6.86 6.24
CA LEU A 66 4.41 -7.72 7.01
C LEU A 66 3.19 -8.12 6.17
N HIS A 67 3.12 -9.40 5.84
CA HIS A 67 2.08 -9.98 4.98
C HIS A 67 0.66 -9.67 5.44
N SER A 68 0.41 -9.56 6.75
CA SER A 68 -0.93 -9.33 7.33
C SER A 68 -1.52 -7.94 7.07
N VAL A 69 -0.71 -6.89 6.93
CA VAL A 69 -1.17 -5.55 6.53
C VAL A 69 -1.45 -5.50 5.02
N SER A 70 -0.77 -6.37 4.28
CA SER A 70 -0.86 -6.49 2.81
C SER A 70 -1.82 -7.59 2.34
N GLU A 71 -2.49 -8.32 3.23
CA GLU A 71 -3.49 -9.32 2.84
C GLU A 71 -4.64 -8.62 2.12
N ARG A 72 -4.52 -8.61 0.79
CA ARG A 72 -5.45 -7.97 -0.14
C ARG A 72 -6.85 -8.58 -0.09
N LYS A 73 -7.08 -9.59 0.75
CA LYS A 73 -8.40 -10.22 0.96
C LYS A 73 -9.48 -9.19 1.32
N ASN A 74 -9.10 -8.07 1.96
CA ASN A 74 -10.03 -6.98 2.29
C ASN A 74 -9.80 -5.67 1.50
N CYS A 75 -8.82 -5.64 0.59
CA CYS A 75 -8.52 -4.45 -0.20
C CYS A 75 -9.38 -4.48 -1.47
N GLY A 76 -10.59 -3.91 -1.39
CA GLY A 76 -11.64 -3.94 -2.43
C GLY A 76 -11.17 -4.08 -3.89
N ARG A 77 -11.18 -3.00 -4.67
CA ARG A 77 -10.82 -3.06 -6.10
C ARG A 77 -9.32 -3.30 -6.25
N PRO A 78 -8.86 -4.33 -6.98
CA PRO A 78 -7.43 -4.55 -7.23
C PRO A 78 -6.80 -3.29 -7.84
N SER A 79 -5.63 -2.90 -7.32
CA SER A 79 -4.81 -1.86 -7.93
C SER A 79 -4.55 -2.19 -9.39
N TYR A 80 -4.50 -1.16 -10.24
CA TYR A 80 -4.25 -1.26 -11.69
C TYR A 80 -2.99 -2.06 -12.06
N SER A 81 -2.09 -2.30 -11.10
CA SER A 81 -0.83 -3.03 -11.24
C SER A 81 -0.96 -4.56 -11.30
N VAL A 82 -2.10 -5.14 -10.93
CA VAL A 82 -2.36 -6.56 -11.21
C VAL A 82 -3.23 -6.61 -12.45
N SER A 83 -2.75 -7.24 -13.52
CA SER A 83 -3.58 -7.58 -14.68
C SER A 83 -4.72 -8.46 -14.17
N SER A 84 -5.82 -7.83 -13.83
CA SER A 84 -6.98 -8.54 -13.35
C SER A 84 -7.33 -9.54 -14.43
N GLN A 85 -7.40 -10.83 -14.10
CA GLN A 85 -7.94 -11.87 -14.99
C GLN A 85 -9.37 -11.52 -15.50
N LYS A 86 -9.99 -10.47 -14.95
CA LYS A 86 -11.28 -9.90 -15.39
C LYS A 86 -11.14 -8.80 -16.45
N ARG A 87 -9.94 -8.32 -16.80
CA ARG A 87 -9.74 -7.38 -17.91
C ARG A 87 -9.60 -8.17 -19.21
N ILE A 88 -10.23 -7.64 -20.25
CA ILE A 88 -10.07 -8.14 -21.61
C ILE A 88 -8.59 -7.95 -21.98
N PRO A 89 -7.90 -9.00 -22.46
CA PRO A 89 -6.55 -8.90 -23.03
C PRO A 89 -6.44 -7.74 -24.02
N GLU A 90 -5.31 -7.04 -24.00
CA GLU A 90 -5.12 -5.85 -24.83
C GLU A 90 -5.18 -6.18 -26.33
N ASP A 91 -4.75 -7.40 -26.71
CA ASP A 91 -4.82 -7.92 -28.08
C ASP A 91 -6.27 -8.04 -28.56
N LEU A 92 -7.17 -8.58 -27.73
CA LEU A 92 -8.61 -8.62 -28.03
C LEU A 92 -9.26 -7.23 -28.07
N ARG A 93 -8.66 -6.22 -27.41
CA ARG A 93 -9.19 -4.85 -27.39
C ARG A 93 -8.75 -4.03 -28.61
N LYS A 94 -7.52 -4.24 -29.09
CA LYS A 94 -6.88 -3.40 -30.12
C LYS A 94 -6.77 -4.06 -31.49
N ASN A 95 -6.89 -5.39 -31.59
CA ASN A 95 -6.76 -6.07 -32.87
C ASN A 95 -8.01 -5.85 -33.74
N PRO A 96 -7.88 -5.33 -34.97
CA PRO A 96 -8.99 -5.16 -35.91
C PRO A 96 -9.38 -6.45 -36.65
N GLN A 97 -8.63 -7.55 -36.49
CA GLN A 97 -9.00 -8.85 -37.06
C GLN A 97 -10.28 -9.39 -36.39
N GLY A 98 -11.08 -10.13 -37.15
CA GLY A 98 -12.40 -10.59 -36.74
C GLY A 98 -12.35 -11.51 -35.52
N HIS A 99 -12.81 -11.00 -34.38
CA HIS A 99 -13.05 -11.80 -33.17
C HIS A 99 -14.37 -12.55 -33.31
N TYR A 100 -14.48 -13.73 -32.70
CA TYR A 100 -15.75 -14.46 -32.58
C TYR A 100 -16.20 -14.59 -31.12
N LEU A 101 -17.49 -14.91 -30.95
CA LEU A 101 -18.13 -14.98 -29.64
C LEU A 101 -18.23 -16.42 -29.15
N GLU A 102 -17.61 -16.71 -28.01
CA GLU A 102 -17.76 -17.97 -27.29
C GLU A 102 -18.51 -17.77 -25.97
N ARG A 103 -19.09 -18.84 -25.42
CA ARG A 103 -19.65 -18.82 -24.06
C ARG A 103 -18.51 -18.82 -23.04
N THR A 104 -18.68 -18.13 -21.92
CA THR A 104 -17.70 -18.18 -20.82
C THR A 104 -17.62 -19.63 -20.29
N LEU A 105 -16.40 -20.19 -20.17
CA LEU A 105 -16.13 -21.57 -19.73
C LEU A 105 -16.88 -22.00 -18.45
N ASP A 106 -17.12 -21.07 -17.51
CA ASP A 106 -17.79 -21.35 -16.24
C ASP A 106 -19.25 -20.86 -16.18
N GLY A 107 -19.84 -20.39 -17.29
CA GLY A 107 -21.16 -19.73 -17.30
C GLY A 107 -21.22 -18.39 -16.53
N LYS A 108 -20.09 -17.94 -15.97
CA LYS A 108 -19.94 -16.68 -15.22
C LYS A 108 -20.26 -15.48 -16.11
N GLN A 109 -21.04 -14.54 -15.56
CA GLN A 109 -21.29 -13.26 -16.20
C GLN A 109 -20.04 -12.38 -16.17
N ARG A 110 -19.73 -11.75 -17.31
CA ARG A 110 -18.69 -10.74 -17.47
C ARG A 110 -19.30 -9.44 -17.97
N LYS A 111 -18.66 -8.31 -17.67
CA LYS A 111 -19.11 -6.99 -18.14
C LYS A 111 -18.49 -6.71 -19.51
N CYS A 112 -19.31 -6.48 -20.52
CA CYS A 112 -18.83 -6.12 -21.85
C CYS A 112 -18.07 -4.79 -21.81
N ALA A 113 -16.92 -4.69 -22.47
CA ALA A 113 -16.16 -3.44 -22.52
C ALA A 113 -16.82 -2.36 -23.38
N VAL A 114 -17.61 -2.74 -24.39
CA VAL A 114 -18.32 -1.83 -25.29
C VAL A 114 -19.65 -1.40 -24.68
N CYS A 115 -20.62 -2.31 -24.56
CA CYS A 115 -21.97 -1.98 -24.13
C CYS A 115 -22.17 -1.90 -22.61
N LYS A 116 -21.14 -2.24 -21.81
CA LYS A 116 -21.16 -2.24 -20.32
C LYS A 116 -22.23 -3.13 -19.68
N LYS A 117 -22.94 -3.96 -20.44
CA LYS A 117 -23.92 -4.94 -19.93
C LYS A 117 -23.21 -6.20 -19.43
N ASN A 118 -23.86 -6.88 -18.49
CA ASN A 118 -23.43 -8.20 -18.03
C ASN A 118 -23.86 -9.25 -19.05
N VAL A 119 -22.90 -10.00 -19.60
CA VAL A 119 -23.08 -11.01 -20.65
C VAL A 119 -22.37 -12.30 -20.28
N ARG A 120 -22.88 -13.43 -20.78
CA ARG A 120 -22.26 -14.77 -20.61
C ARG A 120 -21.46 -15.21 -21.85
N LYS A 121 -21.13 -14.25 -22.71
CA LYS A 121 -20.33 -14.44 -23.93
C LYS A 121 -19.04 -13.64 -23.81
N GLN A 122 -17.94 -14.16 -24.33
CA GLN A 122 -16.64 -13.50 -24.37
C GLN A 122 -16.09 -13.51 -25.80
N CYS A 123 -15.35 -12.45 -26.16
CA CYS A 123 -14.61 -12.41 -27.42
C CYS A 123 -13.35 -13.26 -27.28
N VAL A 124 -13.11 -14.11 -28.27
CA VAL A 124 -11.91 -14.93 -28.43
C VAL A 124 -11.34 -14.60 -29.82
N MET A 125 -10.01 -14.68 -29.95
CA MET A 125 -9.34 -14.57 -31.26
C MET A 125 -9.69 -15.78 -32.11
#